data_AF-A0A942I0I7-F1
#
_entry.id   AF-A0A942I0I7-F1
#
_cell.length_a   1.000
_cell.length_b   1.000
_cell.length_c   1.000
_cell.angle_alpha   90.00
_cell.angle_beta   90.00
_cell.angle_gamma   90.00
#
_symmetry.space_group_name_H-M   'P 1'
#
loop_
_entity.id
_entity.type
_entity.pdbx_description
1 polymer ?
#
loop_
_entity_poly.entity_id
_entity_poly.type
_entity_poly.pdbx_seq_one_letter_code
_entity_poly.pdbx_strand_id
1 'polypeptide(L)'
;MLGRRGFSVFEVMVTMALILGVMTASISIFRQLSVGQNQLDMQSNFLVVRSNILSLLRSSGSWEQTVLGDLNAASFGCFKNQASLTPSDRDCGLTAQMIDIYDAKGRLFYDFQKPTMGFSPEGNACDTYGESPTGTPNPQCPLRVEIRARSLCSASPCENPAVEISANFRYSSPNNLPLNFNRLNFRLVKSGFYCPPVTPAGNPVLVAQGSGVTVTAAQVASTVSGKNFVTGSGHYDRPILPCSSTQADFRYAFGASDLNADSVPDAEGIARVCLVDYVTGVCNFEFRLNPVGPTFELWYGGSTLVATKPAYMNLTSTSVLRFKVYNGRVEACFEGACFFAFSQKIEGPFNIEYRPASSSYSAGFNSITTLVTPIPY
;
A
#
# COMPACT_ATOMS: atom_id res chain seq x y z
N MET A 1 90.75 12.31 20.88
CA MET A 1 90.21 12.96 22.10
C MET A 1 88.94 13.71 21.71
N LEU A 2 87.77 13.09 21.87
CA LEU A 2 86.48 13.79 21.73
C LEU A 2 86.13 14.42 23.09
N GLY A 3 86.06 15.75 23.13
CA GLY A 3 85.70 16.49 24.33
C GLY A 3 84.24 16.23 24.72
N ARG A 4 84.03 15.60 25.88
CA ARG A 4 82.73 15.55 26.55
C ARG A 4 82.34 16.97 26.98
N ARG A 5 81.50 17.64 26.21
CA ARG A 5 80.75 18.82 26.69
C ARG A 5 79.51 18.30 27.41
N GLY A 6 79.46 18.51 28.73
CA GLY A 6 78.26 18.19 29.52
C GLY A 6 77.13 19.15 29.16
N PHE A 7 75.91 18.63 29.03
CA PHE A 7 74.71 19.45 28.83
C PHE A 7 74.54 20.43 30.00
N SER A 8 74.23 21.68 29.67
CA SER A 8 73.88 22.70 30.66
C SER A 8 72.52 22.36 31.28
N VAL A 9 72.37 22.56 32.60
CA VAL A 9 71.09 22.39 33.32
C VAL A 9 69.95 23.19 32.65
N PHE A 10 70.27 24.33 32.07
CA PHE A 10 69.32 25.16 31.32
C PHE A 10 68.75 24.45 30.09
N GLU A 11 69.58 23.73 29.35
CA GLU A 11 69.18 22.99 28.15
C GLU A 11 68.24 21.82 28.48
N VAL A 12 68.45 21.18 29.64
CA VAL A 12 67.56 20.14 30.17
C VAL A 12 66.20 20.74 30.61
N MET A 13 66.19 21.93 31.21
CA MET A 13 64.92 22.58 31.60
C MET A 13 64.10 23.03 30.39
N VAL A 14 64.74 23.61 29.36
CA VAL A 14 64.05 24.04 28.13
C VAL A 14 63.48 22.83 27.37
N THR A 15 64.24 21.75 27.26
CA THR A 15 63.75 20.51 26.61
C THR A 15 62.58 19.90 27.39
N MET A 16 62.63 19.88 28.72
CA MET A 16 61.53 19.40 29.54
C MET A 16 60.27 20.27 29.41
N ALA A 17 60.42 21.60 29.36
CA ALA A 17 59.29 22.52 29.13
C ALA A 17 58.65 22.31 27.75
N LEU A 18 59.47 22.11 26.70
CA LEU A 18 58.98 21.79 25.35
C LEU A 18 58.23 20.46 25.31
N ILE A 19 58.77 19.41 25.95
CA ILE A 19 58.13 18.09 26.02
C ILE A 19 56.77 18.20 26.73
N LEU A 20 56.69 18.89 27.87
CA LEU A 20 55.44 19.11 28.59
C LEU A 20 54.42 19.90 27.75
N GLY A 21 54.88 20.93 27.02
CA GLY A 21 54.05 21.68 26.07
C GLY A 21 53.46 20.81 24.96
N VAL A 22 54.27 19.95 24.34
CA VAL A 22 53.81 19.04 23.28
C VAL A 22 52.87 17.96 23.83
N MET A 23 53.14 17.40 25.01
CA MET A 23 52.27 16.39 25.62
C MET A 23 50.89 16.96 25.96
N THR A 24 50.84 18.16 26.53
CA THR A 24 49.56 18.82 26.86
C THR A 24 48.73 19.16 25.62
N ALA A 25 49.37 19.66 24.55
CA ALA A 25 48.71 19.87 23.26
C ALA A 25 48.22 18.55 22.63
N SER A 26 49.00 17.47 22.75
CA SER A 26 48.60 16.15 22.25
C SER A 26 47.37 15.62 22.98
N ILE A 27 47.33 15.75 24.32
CA ILE A 27 46.20 15.29 25.14
C ILE A 27 44.89 16.01 24.76
N SER A 28 44.93 17.30 24.45
CA SER A 28 43.72 18.03 24.05
C SER A 28 43.19 17.55 22.70
N ILE A 29 44.08 17.30 21.73
CA ILE A 29 43.73 16.73 20.42
C ILE A 29 43.17 15.32 20.58
N PHE A 30 43.80 14.47 21.39
CA PHE A 30 43.28 13.11 21.66
C PHE A 30 41.90 13.13 22.31
N ARG A 31 41.63 14.06 23.23
CA ARG A 31 40.29 14.23 23.81
C ARG A 31 39.27 14.65 22.75
N GLN A 32 39.61 15.59 21.88
CA GLN A 32 38.71 16.02 20.79
C GLN A 32 38.45 14.89 19.80
N LEU A 33 39.50 14.14 19.42
CA LEU A 33 39.38 12.98 18.54
C LEU A 33 38.50 11.88 19.15
N SER A 34 38.68 11.58 20.44
CA SER A 34 37.87 10.59 21.15
C SER A 34 36.39 11.00 21.23
N VAL A 35 36.10 12.27 21.52
CA VAL A 35 34.72 12.80 21.48
C VAL A 35 34.15 12.71 20.06
N GLY A 36 34.94 13.04 19.04
CA GLY A 36 34.54 12.96 17.64
C GLY A 36 34.24 11.53 17.18
N GLN A 37 35.09 10.57 17.54
CA GLN A 37 34.87 9.15 17.25
C GLN A 37 33.58 8.64 17.90
N ASN A 38 33.38 8.92 19.19
CA ASN A 38 32.16 8.54 19.90
C ASN A 38 30.90 9.13 19.26
N GLN A 39 30.97 10.37 18.75
CA GLN A 39 29.86 10.99 18.03
C GLN A 39 29.56 10.30 16.71
N LEU A 40 30.59 9.92 15.94
CA LEU A 40 30.42 9.21 14.67
C LEU A 40 29.84 7.81 14.89
N ASP A 41 30.32 7.09 15.91
CA ASP A 41 29.83 5.75 16.24
C ASP A 41 28.35 5.80 16.66
N MET A 42 27.97 6.75 17.52
CA MET A 42 26.57 6.96 17.89
C MET A 42 25.69 7.31 16.69
N GLN A 43 26.15 8.20 15.80
CA GLN A 43 25.41 8.53 14.58
C GLN A 43 25.20 7.30 13.69
N SER A 44 26.23 6.48 13.52
CA SER A 44 26.16 5.24 12.75
C SER A 44 25.10 4.29 13.31
N ASN A 45 25.11 4.06 14.62
CA ASN A 45 24.16 3.15 15.27
C ASN A 45 22.72 3.68 15.22
N PHE A 46 22.51 4.99 15.33
CA PHE A 46 21.17 5.58 15.18
C PHE A 46 20.65 5.50 13.74
N LEU A 47 21.54 5.57 12.74
CA LEU A 47 21.17 5.28 11.35
C LEU A 47 20.75 3.83 11.15
N VAL A 48 21.37 2.87 11.86
CA VAL A 48 20.95 1.47 11.86
C VAL A 48 19.55 1.33 12.46
N VAL A 49 19.27 1.94 13.63
CA VAL A 49 17.93 1.94 14.23
C VAL A 49 16.88 2.50 13.26
N ARG A 50 17.18 3.66 12.66
CA ARG A 50 16.33 4.28 11.63
C ARG A 50 16.10 3.36 10.44
N SER A 51 17.14 2.71 9.93
CA SER A 51 17.07 1.78 8.81
C SER A 51 16.18 0.57 9.14
N ASN A 52 16.33 -0.01 10.33
CA ASN A 52 15.54 -1.15 10.79
C ASN A 52 14.06 -0.80 10.89
N ILE A 53 13.74 0.35 11.50
CA ILE A 53 12.36 0.85 11.59
C ILE A 53 11.79 1.10 10.19
N LEU A 54 12.54 1.78 9.30
CA LEU A 54 12.10 2.02 7.93
C LEU A 54 11.92 0.72 7.15
N SER A 55 12.76 -0.29 7.37
CA SER A 55 12.64 -1.61 6.73
C SER A 55 11.35 -2.30 7.15
N LEU A 56 11.02 -2.30 8.45
CA LEU A 56 9.77 -2.85 8.98
C LEU A 56 8.55 -2.08 8.48
N LEU A 57 8.59 -0.75 8.52
CA LEU A 57 7.48 0.05 8.02
C LEU A 57 7.30 -0.13 6.50
N ARG A 58 8.39 -0.32 5.74
CA ARG A 58 8.32 -0.55 4.29
C ARG A 58 7.84 -1.95 3.94
N SER A 59 8.24 -2.97 4.70
CA SER A 59 7.79 -4.36 4.57
C SER A 59 6.28 -4.46 4.68
N SER A 60 5.65 -5.08 3.68
CA SER A 60 4.21 -5.24 3.61
C SER A 60 3.67 -6.13 4.71
N GLY A 61 4.28 -7.29 4.95
CA GLY A 61 3.89 -8.18 6.05
C GLY A 61 4.04 -7.53 7.42
N SER A 62 5.09 -6.74 7.65
CA SER A 62 5.27 -6.01 8.91
C SER A 62 4.25 -4.88 9.10
N TRP A 63 3.94 -4.14 8.03
CA TRP A 63 2.92 -3.10 8.08
C TRP A 63 1.53 -3.68 8.33
N GLU A 64 1.20 -4.78 7.67
CA GLU A 64 -0.05 -5.52 7.90
C GLU A 64 -0.18 -5.92 9.38
N GLN A 65 0.84 -6.56 9.95
CA GLN A 65 0.85 -6.92 11.35
C GLN A 65 0.81 -5.70 12.28
N THR A 66 1.39 -4.57 11.86
CA THR A 66 1.32 -3.30 12.59
C THR A 66 -0.10 -2.74 12.63
N VAL A 67 -0.82 -2.77 11.52
CA VAL A 67 -2.24 -2.37 11.43
C VAL A 67 -3.12 -3.34 12.23
N LEU A 68 -2.78 -4.62 12.24
CA LEU A 68 -3.53 -5.66 12.93
C LEU A 68 -3.25 -5.76 14.43
N GLY A 69 -2.09 -5.29 14.90
CA GLY A 69 -1.62 -5.48 16.27
C GLY A 69 -2.60 -4.96 17.32
N ASP A 70 -2.73 -5.70 18.42
CA ASP A 70 -3.71 -5.41 19.47
C ASP A 70 -3.48 -4.05 20.12
N LEU A 71 -2.21 -3.67 20.34
CA LEU A 71 -1.85 -2.37 20.90
C LEU A 71 -2.21 -1.19 19.99
N ASN A 72 -2.38 -1.44 18.69
CA ASN A 72 -2.79 -0.43 17.71
C ASN A 72 -4.29 -0.53 17.36
N ALA A 73 -5.06 -1.42 18.00
CA ALA A 73 -6.46 -1.65 17.63
C ALA A 73 -7.33 -0.39 17.75
N ALA A 74 -7.06 0.48 18.72
CA ALA A 74 -7.76 1.75 18.86
C ALA A 74 -7.41 2.75 17.75
N SER A 75 -6.16 2.77 17.28
CA SER A 75 -5.69 3.67 16.22
C SER A 75 -6.05 3.17 14.83
N PHE A 76 -6.10 1.86 14.61
CA PHE A 76 -6.28 1.26 13.30
C PHE A 76 -7.55 0.39 13.14
N GLY A 77 -8.48 0.44 14.09
CA GLY A 77 -9.68 -0.40 14.08
C GLY A 77 -10.52 -0.29 12.80
N CYS A 78 -10.67 0.91 12.25
CA CYS A 78 -11.38 1.14 10.99
C CYS A 78 -10.72 0.43 9.79
N PHE A 79 -9.38 0.31 9.78
CA PHE A 79 -8.65 -0.29 8.67
C PHE A 79 -8.90 -1.79 8.59
N LYS A 80 -9.19 -2.44 9.73
CA LYS A 80 -9.62 -3.84 9.79
C LYS A 80 -11.01 -4.04 9.16
N ASN A 81 -11.86 -3.02 9.20
CA ASN A 81 -13.26 -3.07 8.79
C ASN A 81 -13.49 -2.52 7.38
N GLN A 82 -12.47 -2.44 6.53
CA GLN A 82 -12.63 -1.94 5.15
C GLN A 82 -13.56 -2.81 4.28
N ALA A 83 -13.81 -4.06 4.68
CA ALA A 83 -14.82 -4.92 4.07
C ALA A 83 -16.26 -4.62 4.55
N SER A 84 -16.46 -3.73 5.53
CA SER A 84 -17.79 -3.36 6.00
C SER A 84 -18.59 -2.67 4.91
N LEU A 85 -19.87 -3.00 4.85
CA LEU A 85 -20.82 -2.39 3.92
C LEU A 85 -21.32 -1.03 4.44
N THR A 86 -21.12 -0.73 5.72
CA THR A 86 -21.54 0.52 6.34
C THR A 86 -20.45 1.58 6.15
N PRO A 87 -20.73 2.73 5.48
CA PRO A 87 -19.73 3.77 5.25
C PRO A 87 -19.07 4.32 6.54
N SER A 88 -19.83 4.44 7.63
CA SER A 88 -19.30 4.91 8.92
C SER A 88 -18.23 3.99 9.52
N ASP A 89 -18.31 2.68 9.24
CA ASP A 89 -17.32 1.71 9.73
C ASP A 89 -16.00 1.80 8.94
N ARG A 90 -16.03 2.46 7.78
CA ARG A 90 -14.88 2.70 6.89
C ARG A 90 -14.25 4.08 7.09
N ASP A 91 -14.83 4.93 7.94
CA ASP A 91 -14.25 6.23 8.26
C ASP A 91 -12.98 6.04 9.09
N CYS A 92 -11.85 6.21 8.40
CA CYS A 92 -10.53 6.03 8.94
C CYS A 92 -9.83 7.34 9.29
N GLY A 93 -10.57 8.34 9.76
CA GLY A 93 -10.03 9.58 10.30
C GLY A 93 -9.16 9.37 11.55
N LEU A 94 -7.88 9.02 11.36
CA LEU A 94 -6.90 8.90 12.45
C LEU A 94 -6.23 10.26 12.72
N THR A 95 -6.44 10.80 13.91
CA THR A 95 -5.62 11.91 14.44
C THR A 95 -4.22 11.41 14.79
N ALA A 96 -3.22 12.30 14.86
CA ALA A 96 -1.84 11.89 15.09
C ALA A 96 -1.65 11.15 16.44
N GLN A 97 -1.57 9.82 16.38
CA GLN A 97 -1.45 8.93 17.54
C GLN A 97 -0.17 8.11 17.49
N MET A 98 0.36 7.74 18.65
CA MET A 98 1.52 6.85 18.73
C MET A 98 1.14 5.44 18.32
N ILE A 99 1.99 4.79 17.54
CA ILE A 99 1.77 3.43 17.06
C ILE A 99 2.96 2.53 17.37
N ASP A 100 2.67 1.27 17.66
CA ASP A 100 3.66 0.22 17.84
C ASP A 100 4.01 -0.43 16.49
N ILE A 101 5.20 -0.99 16.36
CA ILE A 101 5.62 -1.67 15.13
C ILE A 101 5.75 -3.15 15.39
N TYR A 102 5.23 -3.95 14.46
CA TYR A 102 5.30 -5.40 14.48
C TYR A 102 6.17 -5.91 13.33
N ASP A 103 6.85 -7.04 13.54
CA ASP A 103 7.52 -7.77 12.47
C ASP A 103 6.50 -8.54 11.60
N ALA A 104 6.96 -9.09 10.47
CA ALA A 104 6.09 -9.81 9.55
C ALA A 104 5.51 -11.13 10.12
N LYS A 105 5.96 -11.55 11.31
CA LYS A 105 5.47 -12.73 12.03
C LYS A 105 4.51 -12.35 13.15
N GLY A 106 4.11 -11.08 13.24
CA GLY A 106 3.20 -10.57 14.27
C GLY A 106 3.85 -10.40 15.64
N ARG A 107 5.19 -10.41 15.72
CA ARG A 107 5.88 -10.12 16.98
C ARG A 107 6.05 -8.62 17.10
N LEU A 108 5.76 -8.09 18.28
CA LEU A 108 6.05 -6.70 18.62
C LEU A 108 7.56 -6.46 18.47
N PHE A 109 7.95 -5.62 17.53
CA PHE A 109 9.34 -5.19 17.38
C PHE A 109 9.68 -4.19 18.48
N TYR A 110 8.79 -3.22 18.71
CA TYR A 110 8.99 -2.18 19.69
C TYR A 110 7.67 -1.53 20.12
N ASP A 111 7.53 -1.33 21.43
CA ASP A 111 6.43 -0.59 22.09
C ASP A 111 6.81 0.89 22.18
N PHE A 112 6.29 1.70 21.26
CA PHE A 112 6.51 3.15 21.23
C PHE A 112 5.55 3.91 22.16
N GLN A 113 4.50 3.25 22.65
CA GLN A 113 3.54 3.83 23.59
C GLN A 113 4.12 3.89 25.01
N LYS A 114 4.97 2.93 25.39
CA LYS A 114 5.64 2.91 26.70
C LYS A 114 6.75 3.97 26.78
N PRO A 115 6.66 4.95 27.69
CA PRO A 115 7.57 6.11 27.70
C PRO A 115 9.01 5.79 28.11
N THR A 116 9.23 4.64 28.78
CA THR A 116 10.56 4.20 29.19
C THR A 116 11.27 3.37 28.14
N MET A 117 10.64 3.08 27.00
CA MET A 117 11.30 2.35 25.92
C MET A 117 12.26 3.26 25.19
N GLY A 118 13.50 2.81 25.00
CA GLY A 118 14.52 3.45 24.18
C GLY A 118 15.39 2.46 23.39
N PHE A 119 16.48 3.00 22.85
CA PHE A 119 17.58 2.26 22.24
C PHE A 119 18.89 2.62 22.93
N SER A 120 19.70 1.59 23.15
CA SER A 120 21.09 1.69 23.62
C SER A 120 21.98 2.36 22.56
N PRO A 121 23.19 2.81 22.93
CA PRO A 121 24.17 3.34 21.98
C PRO A 121 24.48 2.37 20.84
N GLU A 122 24.39 1.05 21.08
CA GLU A 122 24.61 -0.02 20.10
C GLU A 122 23.37 -0.29 19.20
N GLY A 123 22.24 0.39 19.46
CA GLY A 123 21.00 0.24 18.70
C GLY A 123 20.09 -0.91 19.16
N ASN A 124 20.41 -1.58 20.27
CA ASN A 124 19.53 -2.57 20.90
C ASN A 124 18.41 -1.88 21.67
N ALA A 125 17.19 -2.43 21.65
CA ALA A 125 16.08 -1.93 22.45
C ALA A 125 16.37 -2.06 23.96
N CYS A 126 15.89 -1.10 24.75
CA CYS A 126 15.99 -1.04 26.21
C CYS A 126 14.71 -0.43 26.79
N ASP A 127 14.42 -0.68 28.08
CA ASP A 127 13.18 -0.26 28.74
C ASP A 127 13.40 0.75 29.88
N THR A 128 14.59 1.36 29.89
CA THR A 128 15.07 2.29 30.92
C THR A 128 15.37 3.69 30.39
N TYR A 129 14.74 4.11 29.28
CA TYR A 129 14.84 5.49 28.77
C TYR A 129 14.32 6.46 29.83
N GLY A 130 15.17 7.43 30.18
CA GLY A 130 14.86 8.51 31.11
C GLY A 130 14.68 9.82 30.35
N GLU A 131 13.44 10.21 30.11
CA GLU A 131 13.13 11.56 29.63
C GLU A 131 13.19 12.51 30.83
N SER A 132 14.10 13.47 30.80
CA SER A 132 14.21 14.47 31.88
C SER A 132 13.59 15.79 31.46
N PRO A 133 12.74 16.34 32.33
CA PRO A 133 13.16 17.55 33.06
C PRO A 133 13.66 17.24 34.48
N THR A 134 13.31 16.07 35.04
CA THR A 134 13.66 15.63 36.41
C THR A 134 14.31 14.24 36.50
N GLY A 135 14.34 13.46 35.41
CA GLY A 135 15.00 12.16 35.36
C GLY A 135 16.51 12.27 35.15
N THR A 136 17.30 11.37 35.73
CA THR A 136 18.74 11.31 35.42
C THR A 136 18.89 10.71 34.01
N PRO A 137 19.55 11.38 33.03
CA PRO A 137 19.77 10.80 31.71
C PRO A 137 20.43 9.43 31.83
N ASN A 138 19.85 8.42 31.17
CA ASN A 138 20.38 7.06 31.22
C ASN A 138 21.34 6.81 30.05
N PRO A 139 22.66 6.73 30.27
CA PRO A 139 23.62 6.51 29.20
C PRO A 139 23.48 5.13 28.53
N GLN A 140 22.84 4.16 29.18
CA GLN A 140 22.59 2.83 28.59
C GLN A 140 21.37 2.82 27.64
N CYS A 141 20.51 3.83 27.72
CA CYS A 141 19.29 3.92 26.92
C CYS A 141 19.04 5.37 26.48
N PRO A 142 19.96 5.98 25.71
CA PRO A 142 19.93 7.42 25.50
C PRO A 142 19.00 7.87 24.38
N LEU A 143 18.56 6.95 23.51
CA LEU A 143 17.72 7.29 22.35
C LEU A 143 16.28 6.82 22.57
N ARG A 144 15.30 7.64 22.22
CA ARG A 144 13.89 7.22 22.07
C ARG A 144 13.39 7.63 20.70
N VAL A 145 12.48 6.85 20.14
CA VAL A 145 11.79 7.20 18.91
C VAL A 145 10.32 7.36 19.22
N GLU A 146 9.71 8.43 18.76
CA GLU A 146 8.27 8.64 18.82
C GLU A 146 7.72 8.46 17.42
N ILE A 147 7.00 7.36 17.20
CA ILE A 147 6.37 7.07 15.91
C ILE A 147 4.89 7.38 16.02
N ARG A 148 4.41 8.29 15.17
CA ARG A 148 3.01 8.68 15.11
C ARG A 148 2.45 8.44 13.72
N ALA A 149 1.23 7.91 13.67
CA ALA A 149 0.45 7.77 12.47
C ALA A 149 -0.72 8.76 12.47
N ARG A 150 -1.04 9.32 11.30
CA ARG A 150 -2.27 10.08 11.05
C ARG A 150 -2.80 9.78 9.66
N SER A 151 -4.11 9.86 9.49
CA SER A 151 -4.73 9.73 8.18
C SER A 151 -4.66 11.03 7.39
N LEU A 152 -4.44 10.91 6.09
CA LEU A 152 -4.48 11.99 5.11
C LEU A 152 -5.85 11.95 4.43
N CYS A 153 -6.79 12.71 4.99
CA CYS A 153 -8.17 12.81 4.52
C CYS A 153 -8.40 14.18 3.86
N SER A 154 -9.06 14.22 2.70
CA SER A 154 -9.52 15.48 2.08
C SER A 154 -10.94 15.88 2.52
N ALA A 155 -11.76 14.90 2.91
CA ALA A 155 -13.13 15.07 3.37
C ALA A 155 -13.53 13.97 4.38
N SER A 156 -14.66 14.14 5.06
CA SER A 156 -15.30 13.11 5.91
C SER A 156 -16.58 12.61 5.22
N PRO A 157 -16.89 11.29 5.25
CA PRO A 157 -16.12 10.23 5.91
C PRO A 157 -14.76 10.00 5.24
N CYS A 158 -13.74 9.72 6.04
CA CYS A 158 -12.40 9.49 5.54
C CYS A 158 -12.26 8.03 5.10
N GLU A 159 -12.87 7.70 3.97
CA GLU A 159 -12.80 6.35 3.41
C GLU A 159 -11.41 6.13 2.81
N ASN A 160 -10.72 5.10 3.31
CA ASN A 160 -9.47 4.62 2.76
C ASN A 160 -8.32 5.65 2.57
N PRO A 161 -7.96 6.41 3.61
CA PRO A 161 -6.91 7.39 3.54
C PRO A 161 -5.53 6.75 3.36
N ALA A 162 -4.63 7.52 2.76
CA ALA A 162 -3.22 7.29 2.99
C ALA A 162 -2.86 7.63 4.45
N VAL A 163 -2.00 6.84 5.08
CA VAL A 163 -1.52 7.05 6.44
C VAL A 163 -0.13 7.68 6.37
N GLU A 164 0.02 8.89 6.91
CA GLU A 164 1.33 9.49 7.15
C GLU A 164 1.88 8.99 8.48
N ILE A 165 3.04 8.35 8.41
CA ILE A 165 3.82 7.91 9.55
C ILE A 165 4.98 8.88 9.72
N SER A 166 5.09 9.47 10.91
CA SER A 166 6.16 10.38 11.28
C SER A 166 6.94 9.81 12.45
N ALA A 167 8.26 9.81 12.36
CA ALA A 167 9.14 9.36 13.43
C ALA A 167 10.02 10.52 13.90
N ASN A 168 10.01 10.79 15.19
CA ASN A 168 10.84 11.81 15.84
C ASN A 168 11.81 11.15 16.82
N PHE A 169 13.10 11.34 16.60
CA PHE A 169 14.15 10.84 17.47
C PHE A 169 14.41 11.84 18.60
N ARG A 170 14.39 11.36 19.83
CA ARG A 170 14.73 12.10 21.04
C ARG A 170 15.98 11.49 21.65
N TYR A 171 16.86 12.33 22.16
CA TYR A 171 18.11 11.90 22.77
C TYR A 171 18.27 12.55 24.13
N SER A 172 18.56 11.73 25.13
CA SER A 172 18.79 12.12 26.52
C SER A 172 20.08 11.46 26.96
N SER A 173 21.15 12.24 27.13
CA SER A 173 22.45 11.73 27.58
C SER A 173 23.13 12.73 28.51
N PRO A 174 23.88 12.27 29.53
CA PRO A 174 24.59 13.17 30.44
C PRO A 174 25.61 14.06 29.71
N ASN A 175 26.11 13.60 28.56
CA ASN A 175 27.26 14.22 27.89
C ASN A 175 26.88 15.30 26.86
N ASN A 176 25.58 15.67 26.74
CA ASN A 176 25.07 16.73 25.85
C ASN A 176 25.84 16.87 24.53
N LEU A 177 25.92 15.77 23.76
CA LEU A 177 26.60 15.77 22.47
C LEU A 177 25.76 16.61 21.48
N PRO A 178 26.34 17.62 20.79
CA PRO A 178 25.63 18.46 19.83
C PRO A 178 25.38 17.70 18.53
N LEU A 179 24.48 16.73 18.57
CA LEU A 179 24.05 15.95 17.43
C LEU A 179 22.75 16.53 16.86
N ASN A 180 22.69 16.70 15.54
CA ASN A 180 21.47 17.15 14.87
C ASN A 180 20.52 15.97 14.63
N PHE A 181 19.79 15.57 15.67
CA PHE A 181 18.83 14.46 15.63
C PHE A 181 17.67 14.67 14.66
N ASN A 182 17.36 15.93 14.27
CA ASN A 182 16.33 16.22 13.29
C ASN A 182 16.61 15.59 11.92
N ARG A 183 17.88 15.27 11.62
CA ARG A 183 18.25 14.55 10.38
C ARG A 183 17.86 13.08 10.39
N LEU A 184 17.63 12.49 11.57
CA LEU A 184 17.18 11.11 11.71
C LEU A 184 15.66 10.99 11.57
N ASN A 185 14.93 12.05 11.91
CA ASN A 185 13.47 12.12 11.75
C ASN A 185 13.10 11.79 10.30
N PHE A 186 11.98 11.09 10.13
CA PHE A 186 11.49 10.75 8.81
C PHE A 186 9.98 10.82 8.76
N ARG A 187 9.47 10.95 7.53
CA ARG A 187 8.07 10.79 7.20
C ARG A 187 7.93 9.78 6.08
N LEU A 188 6.94 8.93 6.19
CA LEU A 188 6.59 7.91 5.21
C LEU A 188 5.08 7.94 5.02
N VAL A 189 4.61 7.85 3.78
CA VAL A 189 3.20 7.67 3.49
C VAL A 189 2.96 6.22 3.12
N LYS A 190 1.97 5.59 3.76
CA LYS A 190 1.54 4.22 3.51
C LYS A 190 0.09 4.20 3.07
N SER A 191 -0.28 3.17 2.31
CA SER A 191 -1.69 2.90 2.06
C SER A 191 -2.34 2.49 3.37
N GLY A 192 -3.41 3.18 3.76
CA GLY A 192 -4.30 2.76 4.83
C GLY A 192 -5.29 1.71 4.34
N PHE A 193 -4.80 0.67 3.66
CA PHE A 193 -5.65 -0.45 3.28
C PHE A 193 -5.06 -1.69 3.91
N TYR A 194 -5.85 -2.38 4.72
CA TYR A 194 -5.58 -3.76 5.11
C TYR A 194 -6.31 -4.66 4.12
N CYS A 195 -5.54 -5.47 3.38
CA CYS A 195 -6.10 -6.51 2.53
C CYS A 195 -6.03 -7.82 3.29
N PRO A 196 -7.14 -8.34 3.86
CA PRO A 196 -7.11 -9.68 4.40
C PRO A 196 -6.65 -10.66 3.32
N PRO A 197 -5.79 -11.64 3.65
CA PRO A 197 -5.38 -12.65 2.69
C PRO A 197 -6.60 -13.39 2.15
N VAL A 198 -6.80 -13.33 0.83
CA VAL A 198 -7.84 -14.09 0.15
C VAL A 198 -7.40 -15.55 0.18
N THR A 199 -8.06 -16.38 0.99
CA THR A 199 -7.75 -17.82 1.02
C THR A 199 -8.15 -18.46 -0.30
N PRO A 200 -7.42 -19.45 -0.85
CA PRO A 200 -7.76 -20.11 -2.12
C PRO A 200 -9.14 -20.78 -2.13
N ALA A 201 -9.65 -21.20 -0.96
CA ALA A 201 -11.01 -21.70 -0.77
C ALA A 201 -12.09 -20.59 -0.75
N GLY A 202 -11.68 -19.34 -0.92
CA GLY A 202 -12.51 -18.13 -0.88
C GLY A 202 -12.37 -17.25 -2.12
N ASN A 203 -11.87 -17.79 -3.24
CA ASN A 203 -12.01 -17.10 -4.52
C ASN A 203 -13.50 -16.89 -4.80
N PRO A 204 -13.91 -15.67 -5.18
CA PRO A 204 -15.31 -15.38 -5.44
C PRO A 204 -15.84 -16.30 -6.54
N VAL A 205 -17.02 -16.88 -6.32
CA VAL A 205 -17.67 -17.80 -7.25
C VAL A 205 -18.64 -17.02 -8.10
N LEU A 206 -18.56 -17.21 -9.42
CA LEU A 206 -19.51 -16.60 -10.35
C LEU A 206 -20.87 -17.28 -10.18
N VAL A 207 -21.90 -16.48 -9.88
CA VAL A 207 -23.28 -16.92 -9.65
C VAL A 207 -24.22 -16.21 -10.60
N ALA A 208 -25.33 -16.87 -10.96
CA ALA A 208 -26.37 -16.30 -11.80
C ALA A 208 -27.32 -15.42 -10.97
N GLN A 209 -27.78 -14.33 -11.56
CA GLN A 209 -28.88 -13.50 -11.07
C GLN A 209 -29.92 -13.35 -12.17
N GLY A 210 -31.21 -13.52 -11.83
CA GLY A 210 -32.30 -13.38 -12.78
C GLY A 210 -32.64 -14.65 -13.57
N SER A 211 -33.73 -14.60 -14.33
CA SER A 211 -34.22 -15.72 -15.14
C SER A 211 -33.44 -15.86 -16.45
N GLY A 212 -33.18 -17.09 -16.88
CA GLY A 212 -32.60 -17.38 -18.21
C GLY A 212 -31.07 -17.27 -18.32
N VAL A 213 -30.36 -17.04 -17.21
CA VAL A 213 -28.89 -17.07 -17.16
C VAL A 213 -28.41 -18.37 -16.54
N THR A 214 -27.55 -19.08 -17.25
CA THR A 214 -26.83 -20.23 -16.72
C THR A 214 -25.37 -19.84 -16.53
N VAL A 215 -24.87 -20.00 -15.30
CA VAL A 215 -23.44 -19.88 -15.01
C VAL A 215 -22.85 -21.27 -14.90
N THR A 216 -22.03 -21.64 -15.87
CA THR A 216 -21.10 -22.77 -15.75
C THR A 216 -19.70 -22.20 -15.50
N ALA A 217 -18.78 -22.97 -14.91
CA ALA A 217 -17.52 -22.50 -14.30
C ALA A 217 -16.56 -21.60 -15.14
N ALA A 218 -16.89 -21.28 -16.38
CA ALA A 218 -16.20 -20.29 -17.22
C ALA A 218 -17.13 -19.54 -18.19
N GLN A 219 -18.46 -19.62 -18.06
CA GLN A 219 -19.39 -19.07 -19.05
C GLN A 219 -20.60 -18.46 -18.36
N VAL A 220 -20.94 -17.24 -18.76
CA VAL A 220 -22.26 -16.64 -18.53
C VAL A 220 -22.92 -16.66 -19.89
N ALA A 221 -23.62 -17.76 -20.15
CA ALA A 221 -24.31 -17.98 -21.41
C ALA A 221 -25.81 -17.83 -21.21
N SER A 222 -26.47 -17.26 -22.21
CA SER A 222 -27.88 -17.50 -22.40
C SER A 222 -28.02 -18.86 -23.08
N THR A 223 -28.64 -19.83 -22.40
CA THR A 223 -29.00 -21.09 -23.06
C THR A 223 -30.22 -20.83 -23.91
N VAL A 224 -30.14 -20.80 -25.25
CA VAL A 224 -31.33 -21.14 -26.03
C VAL A 224 -31.07 -21.72 -27.42
N SER A 225 -31.49 -22.98 -27.56
CA SER A 225 -32.12 -23.45 -28.79
C SER A 225 -33.46 -22.71 -28.96
N GLY A 226 -33.42 -21.51 -29.55
CA GLY A 226 -34.63 -20.74 -29.90
C GLY A 226 -34.95 -19.54 -28.99
N LYS A 227 -34.25 -18.44 -29.21
CA LYS A 227 -34.63 -17.02 -28.96
C LYS A 227 -35.55 -16.73 -27.76
N ASN A 228 -34.97 -16.35 -26.62
CA ASN A 228 -35.68 -15.62 -25.56
C ASN A 228 -34.80 -14.50 -24.98
N PHE A 229 -35.47 -13.42 -24.58
CA PHE A 229 -34.87 -12.25 -23.94
C PHE A 229 -34.32 -12.61 -22.57
N VAL A 230 -33.10 -12.16 -22.26
CA VAL A 230 -32.41 -12.49 -21.01
C VAL A 230 -32.33 -11.24 -20.14
N THR A 231 -32.94 -11.29 -18.97
CA THR A 231 -32.96 -10.20 -17.98
C THR A 231 -32.03 -10.48 -16.78
N GLY A 232 -31.05 -11.37 -16.95
CA GLY A 232 -30.13 -11.77 -15.88
C GLY A 232 -28.68 -11.34 -16.09
N SER A 233 -27.87 -11.55 -15.06
CA SER A 233 -26.43 -11.28 -15.06
C SER A 233 -25.65 -12.37 -14.30
N GLY A 234 -24.36 -12.49 -14.59
CA GLY A 234 -23.41 -13.20 -13.74
C GLY A 234 -22.71 -12.20 -12.82
N HIS A 235 -22.59 -12.50 -11.54
CA HIS A 235 -21.83 -11.69 -10.59
C HIS A 235 -21.08 -12.58 -9.59
N TYR A 236 -20.16 -12.02 -8.83
CA TYR A 236 -19.47 -12.78 -7.79
C TYR A 236 -20.27 -12.80 -6.49
N ASP A 237 -20.30 -13.96 -5.81
CA ASP A 237 -21.01 -14.18 -4.55
C ASP A 237 -20.49 -13.33 -3.37
N ARG A 238 -19.32 -12.72 -3.52
CA ARG A 238 -18.62 -11.95 -2.47
C ARG A 238 -18.00 -10.67 -3.03
N PRO A 239 -17.86 -9.63 -2.19
CA PRO A 239 -17.19 -8.40 -2.60
C PRO A 239 -15.69 -8.64 -2.85
N ILE A 240 -15.19 -7.97 -3.87
CA ILE A 240 -13.77 -7.84 -4.15
C ILE A 240 -13.28 -6.54 -3.51
N LEU A 241 -12.13 -6.61 -2.84
CA LEU A 241 -11.53 -5.43 -2.20
C LEU A 241 -10.62 -4.68 -3.18
N PRO A 242 -10.66 -3.34 -3.23
CA PRO A 242 -9.89 -2.53 -4.18
C PRO A 242 -8.37 -2.67 -4.00
N CYS A 243 -7.95 -3.08 -2.81
CA CYS A 243 -6.56 -3.26 -2.45
C CYS A 243 -5.98 -4.61 -2.94
N SER A 244 -6.80 -5.49 -3.53
CA SER A 244 -6.33 -6.69 -4.24
C SER A 244 -5.95 -6.37 -5.70
N SER A 245 -5.09 -7.18 -6.30
CA SER A 245 -4.91 -7.17 -7.75
C SER A 245 -5.93 -8.12 -8.35
N THR A 246 -6.91 -7.55 -9.05
CA THR A 246 -7.94 -8.32 -9.73
C THR A 246 -7.74 -8.22 -11.23
N GLN A 247 -7.73 -9.36 -11.91
CA GLN A 247 -7.77 -9.44 -13.35
C GLN A 247 -9.04 -10.17 -13.74
N ALA A 248 -9.96 -9.48 -14.41
CA ALA A 248 -11.20 -10.04 -14.90
C ALA A 248 -11.14 -10.11 -16.41
N ASP A 249 -10.84 -11.31 -16.89
CA ASP A 249 -10.73 -11.65 -18.30
C ASP A 249 -12.08 -12.14 -18.80
N PHE A 250 -12.50 -11.61 -19.94
CA PHE A 250 -13.73 -12.01 -20.58
C PHE A 250 -13.60 -12.00 -22.09
N ARG A 251 -14.39 -12.84 -22.73
CA ARG A 251 -14.47 -12.99 -24.17
C ARG A 251 -15.93 -12.95 -24.59
N TYR A 252 -16.21 -12.23 -25.67
CA TYR A 252 -17.55 -12.17 -26.25
C TYR A 252 -17.77 -13.34 -27.20
N ALA A 253 -18.93 -13.96 -27.11
CA ALA A 253 -19.40 -14.96 -28.06
C ALA A 253 -20.06 -14.23 -29.23
N PHE A 254 -19.36 -14.06 -30.35
CA PHE A 254 -19.96 -13.59 -31.60
C PHE A 254 -20.46 -14.81 -32.41
N GLY A 255 -21.72 -14.81 -32.81
CA GLY A 255 -22.24 -15.65 -33.87
C GLY A 255 -21.88 -15.11 -35.26
N ALA A 256 -21.93 -15.97 -36.27
CA ALA A 256 -21.57 -15.63 -37.66
C ALA A 256 -22.46 -14.54 -38.29
N SER A 257 -23.63 -14.28 -37.71
CA SER A 257 -24.60 -13.25 -38.12
C SER A 257 -24.58 -11.98 -37.27
N ASP A 258 -23.85 -11.97 -36.15
CA ASP A 258 -24.15 -11.07 -35.03
C ASP A 258 -23.46 -9.70 -35.15
N LEU A 259 -22.50 -9.56 -36.07
CA LEU A 259 -21.84 -8.29 -36.39
C LEU A 259 -22.44 -7.61 -37.64
N ASN A 260 -23.40 -8.26 -38.30
CA ASN A 260 -24.00 -7.83 -39.56
C ASN A 260 -25.53 -7.65 -39.47
N ALA A 261 -26.12 -7.74 -38.27
CA ALA A 261 -27.54 -7.48 -38.11
C ALA A 261 -27.80 -5.99 -38.42
N ASP A 262 -28.65 -5.77 -39.43
CA ASP A 262 -29.09 -4.48 -39.95
C ASP A 262 -29.22 -3.41 -38.86
N SER A 263 -28.82 -2.19 -39.21
CA SER A 263 -28.73 -0.90 -38.48
C SER A 263 -29.87 -0.50 -37.52
N VAL A 264 -30.45 -1.43 -36.77
CA VAL A 264 -31.46 -1.21 -35.75
C VAL A 264 -30.69 -0.91 -34.45
N PRO A 265 -30.73 0.35 -33.97
CA PRO A 265 -30.15 0.70 -32.69
C PRO A 265 -31.04 0.11 -31.60
N ASP A 266 -30.84 -1.16 -31.30
CA ASP A 266 -31.52 -1.81 -30.19
C ASP A 266 -30.67 -1.64 -28.93
N ALA A 267 -31.11 -0.76 -28.02
CA ALA A 267 -30.47 -0.57 -26.72
C ALA A 267 -30.46 -1.87 -25.89
N GLU A 268 -31.34 -2.82 -26.22
CA GLU A 268 -31.44 -4.15 -25.61
C GLU A 268 -30.39 -5.14 -26.18
N GLY A 269 -29.60 -4.73 -27.18
CA GLY A 269 -28.54 -5.52 -27.80
C GLY A 269 -27.13 -5.32 -27.22
N ILE A 270 -26.99 -4.52 -26.15
CA ILE A 270 -25.66 -4.18 -25.58
C ILE A 270 -25.23 -5.21 -24.55
N ALA A 271 -24.13 -5.91 -24.84
CA ALA A 271 -23.50 -6.81 -23.89
C ALA A 271 -22.46 -6.02 -23.08
N ARG A 272 -22.47 -6.17 -21.76
CA ARG A 272 -21.63 -5.34 -20.90
C ARG A 272 -20.98 -6.09 -19.75
N VAL A 273 -19.80 -5.62 -19.39
CA VAL A 273 -19.10 -6.01 -18.15
C VAL A 273 -18.94 -4.77 -17.30
N CYS A 274 -19.34 -4.83 -16.04
CA CYS A 274 -19.29 -3.71 -15.15
C CYS A 274 -18.58 -4.02 -13.84
N LEU A 275 -17.72 -3.11 -13.39
CA LEU A 275 -17.27 -3.02 -12.01
C LEU A 275 -18.31 -2.21 -11.23
N VAL A 276 -19.14 -2.91 -10.46
CA VAL A 276 -20.23 -2.30 -9.68
C VAL A 276 -19.77 -2.03 -8.26
N ASP A 277 -20.16 -0.89 -7.69
CA ASP A 277 -20.05 -0.68 -6.26
C ASP A 277 -20.92 -1.72 -5.53
N TYR A 278 -20.33 -2.44 -4.59
CA TYR A 278 -21.02 -3.59 -3.98
C TYR A 278 -22.21 -3.16 -3.11
N VAL A 279 -22.18 -1.95 -2.54
CA VAL A 279 -23.22 -1.45 -1.63
C VAL A 279 -24.41 -0.90 -2.40
N THR A 280 -24.14 -0.03 -3.37
CA THR A 280 -25.16 0.68 -4.15
C THR A 280 -25.62 -0.09 -5.39
N GLY A 281 -24.83 -1.07 -5.85
CA GLY A 281 -25.06 -1.78 -7.11
C GLY A 281 -24.83 -0.90 -8.35
N VAL A 282 -24.31 0.32 -8.18
CA VAL A 282 -24.10 1.26 -9.28
C VAL A 282 -22.90 0.84 -10.10
N CYS A 283 -23.09 0.86 -11.42
CA CYS A 283 -22.04 0.56 -12.38
C CYS A 283 -21.06 1.73 -12.53
N ASN A 284 -19.84 1.59 -11.99
CA ASN A 284 -18.85 2.66 -11.99
C ASN A 284 -17.94 2.62 -13.21
N PHE A 285 -17.49 1.43 -13.61
CA PHE A 285 -16.59 1.23 -14.74
C PHE A 285 -17.19 0.18 -15.65
N GLU A 286 -17.48 0.55 -16.89
CA GLU A 286 -18.26 -0.29 -17.77
C GLU A 286 -17.56 -0.49 -19.11
N PHE A 287 -17.55 -1.73 -19.56
CA PHE A 287 -17.21 -2.11 -20.91
C PHE A 287 -18.50 -2.44 -21.63
N ARG A 288 -18.84 -1.69 -22.68
CA ARG A 288 -20.02 -1.94 -23.52
C ARG A 288 -19.58 -2.38 -24.91
N LEU A 289 -20.13 -3.49 -25.37
CA LEU A 289 -20.02 -3.89 -26.76
C LEU A 289 -21.24 -3.35 -27.51
N ASN A 290 -21.00 -2.51 -28.51
CA ASN A 290 -22.07 -2.00 -29.35
C ASN A 290 -22.35 -3.04 -30.46
N PRO A 291 -23.60 -3.46 -30.71
CA PRO A 291 -23.91 -4.37 -31.80
C PRO A 291 -23.75 -3.73 -33.18
N VAL A 292 -23.80 -2.39 -33.29
CA VAL A 292 -23.64 -1.66 -34.55
C VAL A 292 -22.14 -1.49 -34.87
N GLY A 293 -21.53 -2.57 -35.32
CA GLY A 293 -20.11 -2.70 -35.67
C GLY A 293 -19.26 -3.31 -34.54
N PRO A 294 -18.05 -3.85 -34.82
CA PRO A 294 -17.19 -4.49 -33.82
C PRO A 294 -16.49 -3.46 -32.94
N THR A 295 -17.22 -2.47 -32.43
CA THR A 295 -16.70 -1.41 -31.57
C THR A 295 -17.10 -1.70 -30.13
N PHE A 296 -16.22 -1.29 -29.22
CA PHE A 296 -16.53 -1.26 -27.81
C PHE A 296 -16.32 0.15 -27.28
N GLU A 297 -16.99 0.41 -26.17
CA GLU A 297 -17.00 1.67 -25.47
C GLU A 297 -16.66 1.43 -24.00
N LEU A 298 -15.85 2.33 -23.44
CA LEU A 298 -15.57 2.39 -22.02
C LEU A 298 -16.35 3.55 -21.42
N TRP A 299 -17.11 3.26 -20.38
CA TRP A 299 -17.92 4.25 -19.68
C TRP A 299 -17.52 4.35 -18.21
N TYR A 300 -17.72 5.55 -17.65
CA TYR A 300 -17.57 5.84 -16.23
C TYR A 300 -18.87 6.42 -15.65
N GLY A 301 -19.25 5.96 -14.45
CA GLY A 301 -20.44 6.41 -13.73
C GLY A 301 -21.75 6.21 -14.52
N GLY A 302 -21.79 5.20 -15.39
CA GLY A 302 -22.95 4.84 -16.22
C GLY A 302 -23.33 5.83 -17.33
N SER A 303 -22.74 7.03 -17.37
CA SER A 303 -23.20 8.15 -18.22
C SER A 303 -22.10 8.86 -19.01
N THR A 304 -20.82 8.64 -18.68
CA THR A 304 -19.70 9.31 -19.34
C THR A 304 -18.91 8.34 -20.20
N LEU A 305 -18.93 8.51 -21.53
CA LEU A 305 -18.05 7.80 -22.45
C LEU A 305 -16.61 8.34 -22.29
N VAL A 306 -15.67 7.48 -21.93
CA VAL A 306 -14.27 7.87 -21.67
C VAL A 306 -13.30 7.39 -22.73
N ALA A 307 -13.63 6.31 -23.45
CA ALA A 307 -12.84 5.81 -24.57
C ALA A 307 -13.68 4.91 -25.48
N THR A 308 -13.25 4.81 -26.73
CA THR A 308 -13.79 3.89 -27.73
C THR A 308 -12.69 2.98 -28.26
N LYS A 309 -13.08 1.89 -28.93
CA LYS A 309 -12.13 0.95 -29.55
C LYS A 309 -11.11 1.68 -30.42
N PRO A 310 -9.79 1.52 -30.16
CA PRO A 310 -8.76 2.02 -31.06
C PRO A 310 -8.86 1.41 -32.46
N ALA A 311 -8.55 2.18 -33.50
CA ALA A 311 -8.68 1.73 -34.89
C ALA A 311 -7.87 0.45 -35.20
N TYR A 312 -6.73 0.26 -34.54
CA TYR A 312 -5.83 -0.89 -34.75
C TYR A 312 -6.27 -2.17 -34.03
N MET A 313 -7.30 -2.13 -33.18
CA MET A 313 -7.79 -3.31 -32.46
C MET A 313 -8.89 -4.01 -33.25
N ASN A 314 -8.67 -5.29 -33.60
CA ASN A 314 -9.68 -6.11 -34.26
C ASN A 314 -10.26 -7.10 -33.24
N LEU A 315 -11.52 -6.88 -32.87
CA LEU A 315 -12.21 -7.72 -31.91
C LEU A 315 -12.73 -8.98 -32.60
N THR A 316 -12.39 -10.15 -32.04
CA THR A 316 -12.84 -11.47 -32.51
C THR A 316 -13.43 -12.27 -31.37
N SER A 317 -14.10 -13.40 -31.64
CA SER A 317 -14.66 -14.27 -30.59
C SER A 317 -13.60 -14.94 -29.72
N THR A 318 -12.35 -14.94 -30.18
CA THR A 318 -11.19 -15.41 -29.41
C THR A 318 -10.52 -14.29 -28.63
N SER A 319 -10.87 -13.03 -28.89
CA SER A 319 -10.16 -11.90 -28.32
C SER A 319 -10.41 -11.76 -26.82
N VAL A 320 -9.32 -11.54 -26.07
CA VAL A 320 -9.39 -11.39 -24.61
C VAL A 320 -9.46 -9.92 -24.24
N LEU A 321 -10.55 -9.56 -23.57
CA LEU A 321 -10.71 -8.28 -22.90
C LEU A 321 -10.50 -8.45 -21.41
N ARG A 322 -9.97 -7.41 -20.75
CA ARG A 322 -9.62 -7.48 -19.34
C ARG A 322 -9.91 -6.16 -18.63
N PHE A 323 -10.55 -6.25 -17.47
CA PHE A 323 -10.40 -5.25 -16.42
C PHE A 323 -9.26 -5.66 -15.51
N LYS A 324 -8.27 -4.79 -15.37
CA LYS A 324 -7.19 -4.94 -14.40
C LYS A 324 -7.38 -3.90 -13.31
N VAL A 325 -7.63 -4.37 -12.09
CA VAL A 325 -7.71 -3.54 -10.90
C VAL A 325 -6.43 -3.74 -10.10
N TYR A 326 -5.76 -2.65 -9.76
CA TYR A 326 -4.57 -2.66 -8.93
C TYR A 326 -4.59 -1.48 -7.98
N ASN A 327 -4.77 -1.74 -6.69
CA ASN A 327 -4.83 -0.71 -5.64
C ASN A 327 -5.89 0.36 -5.96
N GLY A 328 -7.09 -0.09 -6.30
CA GLY A 328 -8.23 0.71 -6.74
C GLY A 328 -8.10 1.29 -8.15
N ARG A 329 -6.91 1.33 -8.76
CA ARG A 329 -6.74 1.81 -10.13
C ARG A 329 -7.32 0.80 -11.11
N VAL A 330 -8.18 1.27 -12.01
CA VAL A 330 -8.81 0.46 -13.05
C VAL A 330 -8.13 0.73 -14.39
N GLU A 331 -7.74 -0.34 -15.06
CA GLU A 331 -7.19 -0.35 -16.41
C GLU A 331 -8.02 -1.29 -17.30
N ALA A 332 -8.25 -0.88 -18.54
CA ALA A 332 -8.85 -1.72 -19.57
C ALA A 332 -7.76 -2.23 -20.51
N CYS A 333 -7.75 -3.54 -20.75
CA CYS A 333 -6.71 -4.20 -21.52
C CYS A 333 -7.30 -5.12 -22.60
N PHE A 334 -6.56 -5.28 -23.68
CA PHE A 334 -6.88 -6.11 -24.85
C PHE A 334 -5.65 -6.98 -25.16
N GLU A 335 -5.83 -8.29 -25.24
CA GLU A 335 -4.74 -9.26 -25.45
C GLU A 335 -3.56 -9.08 -24.47
N GLY A 336 -3.89 -8.74 -23.21
CA GLY A 336 -2.91 -8.49 -22.15
C GLY A 336 -2.26 -7.10 -22.16
N ALA A 337 -2.44 -6.29 -23.21
CA ALA A 337 -1.93 -4.92 -23.27
C ALA A 337 -3.00 -3.90 -22.82
N CYS A 338 -2.69 -3.07 -21.82
CA CYS A 338 -3.64 -2.07 -21.32
C CYS A 338 -3.60 -0.82 -22.18
N PHE A 339 -4.75 -0.47 -22.76
CA PHE A 339 -4.88 0.64 -23.70
C PHE A 339 -5.56 1.86 -23.09
N PHE A 340 -6.20 1.70 -21.92
CA PHE A 340 -6.85 2.79 -21.21
C PHE A 340 -6.71 2.62 -19.70
N ALA A 341 -6.44 3.72 -19.00
CA ALA A 341 -6.42 3.77 -17.55
C ALA A 341 -7.41 4.84 -17.09
N PHE A 342 -8.36 4.46 -16.23
CA PHE A 342 -9.31 5.41 -15.69
C PHE A 342 -8.61 6.37 -14.71
N SER A 343 -9.02 7.64 -14.72
CA SER A 343 -8.52 8.64 -13.78
C SER A 343 -9.05 8.41 -12.36
N GLN A 344 -10.27 7.89 -12.26
CA GLN A 344 -10.95 7.59 -11.02
C GLN A 344 -10.56 6.20 -10.50
N LYS A 345 -10.57 6.04 -9.18
CA LYS A 345 -10.25 4.79 -8.50
C LYS A 345 -11.51 4.18 -7.90
N ILE A 346 -11.49 2.87 -7.73
CA ILE A 346 -12.44 2.18 -6.86
C ILE A 346 -11.99 2.41 -5.42
N GLU A 347 -12.83 3.09 -4.64
CA GLU A 347 -12.54 3.46 -3.25
C GLU A 347 -13.12 2.45 -2.26
N GLY A 348 -14.10 1.63 -2.64
CA GLY A 348 -14.78 0.68 -1.76
C GLY A 348 -14.81 -0.75 -2.29
N PRO A 349 -15.43 -1.69 -1.54
CA PRO A 349 -15.70 -3.03 -2.02
C PRO A 349 -16.54 -2.99 -3.31
N PHE A 350 -16.16 -3.79 -4.29
CA PHE A 350 -16.81 -3.82 -5.60
C PHE A 350 -17.15 -5.25 -6.01
N ASN A 351 -17.98 -5.39 -7.04
CA ASN A 351 -18.26 -6.65 -7.70
C ASN A 351 -18.02 -6.51 -9.20
N ILE A 352 -17.97 -7.63 -9.92
CA ILE A 352 -17.88 -7.66 -11.37
C ILE A 352 -19.14 -8.32 -11.90
N GLU A 353 -19.91 -7.55 -12.63
CA GLU A 353 -21.17 -7.97 -13.21
C GLU A 353 -21.02 -8.17 -14.72
N TYR A 354 -21.39 -9.35 -15.20
CA TYR A 354 -21.40 -9.72 -16.61
C TYR A 354 -22.86 -9.79 -17.07
N ARG A 355 -23.29 -8.83 -17.88
CA ARG A 355 -24.63 -8.84 -18.47
C ARG A 355 -24.53 -9.20 -19.95
N PRO A 356 -24.95 -10.41 -20.36
CA PRO A 356 -25.11 -10.70 -21.78
C PRO A 356 -26.17 -9.75 -22.34
N ALA A 357 -26.10 -9.48 -23.63
CA ALA A 357 -27.15 -8.71 -24.27
C ALA A 357 -28.48 -9.47 -24.28
N SER A 358 -29.58 -8.73 -24.21
CA SER A 358 -30.92 -9.28 -24.05
C SER A 358 -31.60 -9.67 -25.36
N SER A 359 -31.03 -9.36 -26.52
CA SER A 359 -31.63 -9.66 -27.83
C SER A 359 -31.05 -10.92 -28.48
N SER A 360 -31.82 -11.55 -29.37
CA SER A 360 -31.42 -12.79 -30.06
C SER A 360 -30.30 -12.63 -31.09
N TYR A 361 -29.80 -11.41 -31.31
CA TYR A 361 -28.82 -11.07 -32.35
C TYR A 361 -27.48 -10.61 -31.76
N SER A 362 -27.25 -10.88 -30.47
CA SER A 362 -26.26 -10.16 -29.67
C SER A 362 -25.32 -11.08 -28.90
N ALA A 363 -24.14 -10.54 -28.56
CA ALA A 363 -23.04 -11.31 -28.01
C ALA A 363 -23.29 -11.77 -26.56
N GLY A 364 -23.11 -13.06 -26.30
CA GLY A 364 -22.96 -13.62 -24.96
C GLY A 364 -21.50 -13.59 -24.48
N PHE A 365 -21.18 -14.30 -23.39
CA PHE A 365 -19.79 -14.52 -22.97
C PHE A 365 -19.41 -16.00 -23.12
N ASN A 366 -18.43 -16.31 -23.97
CA ASN A 366 -17.94 -17.68 -24.19
C ASN A 366 -16.84 -18.10 -23.22
N SER A 367 -16.20 -17.14 -22.55
CA SER A 367 -15.21 -17.38 -21.50
C SER A 367 -15.17 -16.20 -20.54
N ILE A 368 -15.26 -16.48 -19.23
CA ILE A 368 -15.03 -15.54 -18.13
C ILE A 368 -14.03 -16.18 -17.18
N THR A 369 -13.02 -15.43 -16.78
CA THR A 369 -12.02 -15.87 -15.81
C THR A 369 -11.64 -14.67 -14.96
N THR A 370 -11.81 -14.77 -13.65
CA THR A 370 -11.31 -13.73 -12.73
C THR A 370 -10.28 -14.31 -11.80
N LEU A 371 -9.12 -13.67 -11.79
CA LEU A 371 -8.04 -13.94 -10.90
C LEU A 371 -7.96 -12.80 -9.89
N VAL A 372 -8.25 -13.11 -8.62
CA VAL A 372 -8.01 -12.20 -7.50
C VAL A 372 -6.72 -12.65 -6.83
N THR A 373 -5.72 -11.78 -6.85
CA THR A 373 -4.44 -12.00 -6.20
C THR A 373 -4.23 -10.91 -5.16
N PRO A 374 -3.72 -11.24 -3.96
CA PRO A 374 -3.19 -10.21 -3.07
C PRO A 374 -2.12 -9.41 -3.83
N ILE A 375 -2.13 -8.09 -3.72
CA ILE A 375 -1.05 -7.28 -4.27
C ILE A 375 0.22 -7.61 -3.47
N PRO A 376 1.29 -8.13 -4.10
CA PRO A 376 2.59 -8.13 -3.47
C PRO A 376 3.02 -6.67 -3.35
N TYR A 377 2.89 -6.11 -2.14
CA TYR A 377 3.25 -4.72 -1.83
C TYR A 377 4.74 -4.55 -1.56
#